data_AF-A0A2V9IS97-F1
#
_entry.id   AF-A0A2V9IS97-F1
#
_cell.length_a   1.000
_cell.length_b   1.000
_cell.length_c   1.000
_cell.angle_alpha   90.00
_cell.angle_beta   90.00
_cell.angle_gamma   90.00
#
_symmetry.space_group_name_H-M   'P 1'
#
loop_
_entity.id
_entity.type
_entity.pdbx_description
1 polymer ?
#
loop_
_entity_poly.entity_id
_entity_poly.type
_entity_poly.pdbx_seq_one_letter_code
_entity_poly.pdbx_strand_id
1 'polypeptide(L)'
;MGADIPGKYIHKKTRSHYIELKADGTYFLFQGSTGVSGKYELDGPEITLVGAESTSKGKIKSGVIIDSEGDKWVRASATSAISDDPLASMSWLPAALRRE
;
A
#
# COMPACT_ATOMS: atom_id res chain seq x y z
N MET A 1 -12.83 -11.89 -9.48
CA MET A 1 -11.46 -12.03 -8.94
C MET A 1 -10.95 -10.65 -8.60
N GLY A 2 -10.82 -10.32 -7.32
CA GLY A 2 -10.40 -8.99 -6.88
C GLY A 2 -9.98 -9.03 -5.42
N ALA A 3 -9.26 -10.06 -5.02
CA ALA A 3 -8.81 -10.25 -3.66
C ALA A 3 -7.28 -10.32 -3.68
N ASP A 4 -6.66 -9.18 -3.43
CA ASP A 4 -5.27 -9.12 -2.98
C ASP A 4 -5.14 -7.90 -2.06
N ILE A 5 -5.61 -8.05 -0.81
CA ILE A 5 -5.70 -6.95 0.16
C ILE A 5 -5.09 -7.29 1.53
N PRO A 6 -3.95 -7.97 1.54
CA PRO A 6 -2.86 -7.60 2.43
C PRO A 6 -1.84 -6.75 1.68
N GLY A 7 -1.18 -5.83 2.38
CA GLY A 7 -0.15 -4.98 1.81
C GLY A 7 0.05 -3.68 2.56
N LYS A 8 1.13 -2.99 2.24
CA LYS A 8 1.45 -1.66 2.76
C LYS A 8 0.87 -0.58 1.84
N TYR A 9 0.14 0.36 2.40
CA TYR A 9 -0.49 1.49 1.73
C TYR A 9 0.12 2.76 2.29
N ILE A 10 0.70 3.59 1.42
CA ILE A 10 1.39 4.81 1.81
C ILE A 10 0.48 6.00 1.54
N HIS A 11 0.34 6.90 2.51
CA HIS A 11 -0.47 8.10 2.36
C HIS A 11 0.06 8.96 1.20
N LYS A 12 -0.84 9.52 0.38
CA LYS A 12 -0.47 10.25 -0.83
C LYS A 12 0.25 11.57 -0.53
N LYS A 13 -0.29 12.35 0.41
CA LYS A 13 0.28 13.64 0.86
C LYS A 13 1.48 13.45 1.80
N THR A 14 1.34 12.62 2.84
CA THR A 14 2.35 12.45 3.89
C THR A 14 3.03 11.08 3.80
N ARG A 15 4.12 10.96 3.03
CA ARG A 15 4.76 9.67 2.71
C ARG A 15 5.31 8.88 3.91
N SER A 16 5.49 9.53 5.06
CA SER A 16 5.87 8.85 6.31
C SER A 16 4.70 8.09 6.95
N HIS A 17 3.45 8.37 6.56
CA HIS A 17 2.27 7.68 7.07
C HIS A 17 1.96 6.46 6.22
N TYR A 18 1.67 5.34 6.88
CA TYR A 18 1.26 4.13 6.17
C TYR A 18 0.25 3.28 6.95
N ILE A 19 -0.53 2.51 6.21
CA ILE A 19 -1.39 1.44 6.71
C ILE A 19 -0.83 0.13 6.17
N GLU A 20 -0.58 -0.83 7.04
CA GLU A 20 -0.22 -2.19 6.66
C GLU A 20 -1.38 -3.12 7.00
N LEU A 21 -2.03 -3.66 5.97
CA LEU A 21 -3.06 -4.68 6.11
C LEU A 21 -2.39 -6.05 6.03
N LYS A 22 -2.59 -6.89 7.03
CA LYS A 22 -1.96 -8.22 7.11
C LYS A 22 -2.94 -9.32 6.74
N ALA A 23 -2.43 -10.43 6.21
CA ALA A 23 -3.27 -11.51 5.70
C ALA A 23 -4.10 -12.21 6.80
N ASP A 24 -3.73 -12.07 8.07
CA ASP A 24 -4.45 -12.59 9.24
C ASP A 24 -5.66 -11.72 9.66
N GLY A 25 -5.97 -10.66 8.90
CA GLY A 25 -7.09 -9.75 9.20
C GLY A 25 -6.77 -8.67 10.24
N THR A 26 -5.50 -8.50 10.58
CA THR A 26 -5.02 -7.40 11.43
C THR A 26 -4.39 -6.28 10.61
N TYR A 27 -4.35 -5.08 11.17
CA TYR A 27 -3.67 -3.94 10.55
C TYR A 27 -2.71 -3.25 11.51
N PHE A 28 -1.77 -2.52 10.93
CA PHE A 28 -0.95 -1.52 11.61
C PHE A 28 -1.05 -0.19 10.88
N LEU A 29 -1.49 0.86 11.58
CA LEU A 29 -1.52 2.24 11.10
C LEU A 29 -0.38 3.00 11.78
N PHE A 30 0.46 3.66 10.97
CA PHE A 30 1.51 4.53 11.45
C PHE A 30 1.30 5.95 10.93
N GLN A 31 1.23 6.92 11.84
CA GLN A 31 1.11 8.33 11.52
C GLN A 31 2.09 9.14 12.37
N GLY A 32 3.13 9.67 11.73
CA GLY A 32 4.17 10.46 12.38
C GLY A 32 4.96 9.66 13.43
N SER A 33 4.52 9.72 14.68
CA SER A 33 5.11 9.02 15.83
C SER A 33 4.17 8.01 16.48
N THR A 34 2.92 7.91 16.03
CA THR A 34 1.89 7.07 16.65
C THR A 34 1.62 5.85 15.78
N GLY A 35 1.76 4.67 16.39
CA GLY A 35 1.40 3.38 15.78
C GLY A 35 0.17 2.79 16.47
N VAL A 36 -0.86 2.44 15.70
CA VAL A 36 -2.08 1.79 16.19
C VAL A 36 -2.23 0.45 15.49
N SER A 37 -2.55 -0.59 16.26
CA SER A 37 -2.88 -1.91 15.72
C SER A 37 -4.33 -2.27 16.00
N GLY A 38 -4.90 -3.11 15.15
CA GLY A 38 -6.26 -3.59 15.35
C GLY A 38 -6.65 -4.63 14.30
N LYS A 39 -7.96 -4.86 14.18
CA LYS A 39 -8.54 -5.72 13.14
C LYS A 39 -9.11 -4.88 12.01
N TYR A 40 -9.12 -5.41 10.80
CA TYR A 40 -9.83 -4.80 9.71
C TYR A 40 -10.89 -5.74 9.13
N GLU A 41 -11.98 -5.14 8.68
CA GLU A 41 -13.10 -5.84 8.08
C GLU A 41 -13.35 -5.25 6.68
N LEU A 42 -13.68 -6.12 5.73
CA LEU A 42 -13.99 -5.74 4.35
C LEU A 42 -15.43 -6.10 4.06
N ASP A 43 -16.22 -5.11 3.65
CA ASP A 43 -17.59 -5.28 3.16
C ASP A 43 -17.68 -4.72 1.74
N GLY A 44 -17.47 -5.60 0.75
CA GLY A 44 -17.35 -5.19 -0.65
C GLY A 44 -16.22 -4.17 -0.88
N PRO A 45 -16.53 -2.93 -1.31
CA PRO A 45 -15.54 -1.87 -1.46
C PRO A 45 -15.27 -1.09 -0.16
N GLU A 46 -15.97 -1.38 0.93
CA GLU A 46 -15.80 -0.69 2.21
C GLU A 46 -14.77 -1.41 3.08
N ILE A 47 -13.93 -0.64 3.76
CA ILE A 47 -12.97 -1.13 4.74
C ILE A 47 -13.22 -0.45 6.08
N THR A 48 -13.31 -1.25 7.14
CA THR A 48 -13.43 -0.76 8.52
C THR A 48 -12.19 -1.18 9.30
N LEU A 49 -11.53 -0.23 9.95
CA LEU A 49 -10.39 -0.45 10.83
C LEU A 49 -10.86 -0.31 12.28
N VAL A 50 -10.81 -1.40 13.04
CA VAL A 50 -11.25 -1.46 14.44
C VAL A 50 -10.02 -1.54 15.33
N GLY A 51 -9.65 -0.41 15.94
CA GLY A 51 -8.62 -0.31 16.96
C GLY A 51 -9.19 -0.42 18.39
N ALA A 52 -8.32 -0.38 19.40
CA ALA A 52 -8.72 -0.51 20.80
C ALA A 52 -9.65 0.62 21.28
N GLU A 53 -9.40 1.87 20.83
CA GLU A 53 -10.11 3.06 21.31
C GLU A 53 -10.87 3.79 20.18
N SER A 54 -10.77 3.31 18.93
CA SER A 54 -11.31 4.02 17.78
C SER A 54 -11.64 3.09 16.64
N THR A 55 -12.67 3.44 15.87
CA THR A 55 -13.04 2.77 14.62
C THR A 55 -12.97 3.77 13.48
N SER A 56 -12.26 3.42 12.42
CA SER A 56 -12.13 4.23 11.20
C SER A 56 -12.76 3.51 10.02
N LYS A 57 -13.31 4.27 9.06
CA LYS A 57 -13.93 3.72 7.86
C LYS A 57 -13.32 4.35 6.61
N GLY A 58 -13.28 3.58 5.53
CA GLY A 58 -12.81 4.02 4.24
C GLY A 58 -13.36 3.13 3.12
N LYS A 59 -12.92 3.42 1.90
CA LYS A 59 -13.23 2.63 0.72
C LYS A 59 -11.95 2.14 0.09
N ILE A 60 -11.92 0.88 -0.31
CA ILE A 60 -10.77 0.28 -0.99
C ILE A 60 -11.15 -0.17 -2.40
N LYS A 61 -10.38 0.29 -3.38
CA LYS A 61 -10.56 -0.09 -4.78
C LYS A 61 -9.23 -0.03 -5.52
N SER A 62 -8.92 -1.10 -6.27
CA SER A 62 -7.76 -1.14 -7.19
C SER A 62 -6.43 -0.73 -6.54
N GLY A 63 -6.16 -1.20 -5.30
CA GLY A 63 -4.93 -0.88 -4.58
C GLY A 63 -4.87 0.54 -4.01
N VAL A 64 -6.00 1.24 -3.93
CA VAL A 64 -6.11 2.56 -3.29
C VAL A 64 -7.15 2.50 -2.18
N ILE A 65 -6.77 2.93 -0.98
CA ILE A 65 -7.70 3.22 0.12
C ILE A 65 -8.01 4.70 0.09
N ILE A 66 -9.28 5.04 0.22
CA ILE A 66 -9.79 6.40 0.39
C ILE A 66 -10.40 6.47 1.77
N ASP A 67 -9.81 7.24 2.68
CA ASP A 67 -10.35 7.40 4.04
C ASP A 67 -11.58 8.33 4.07
N SER A 68 -12.18 8.47 5.27
CA SER A 68 -13.36 9.30 5.49
C SER A 68 -13.14 10.80 5.22
N GLU A 69 -11.90 11.28 5.25
CA GLU A 69 -11.53 12.66 4.92
C GLU A 69 -11.28 12.83 3.41
N GLY A 70 -11.34 11.74 2.64
CA GLY A 70 -11.11 11.72 1.20
C GLY A 70 -9.62 11.63 0.84
N ASP A 71 -8.74 11.42 1.83
CA ASP A 71 -7.33 11.22 1.60
C ASP A 71 -7.06 9.84 1.01
N LYS A 72 -5.99 9.76 0.21
CA LYS A 72 -5.68 8.59 -0.61
C LYS A 72 -4.45 7.89 -0.10
N TRP A 73 -4.54 6.58 0.11
CA TRP A 73 -3.43 5.71 0.48
C TRP A 73 -3.21 4.70 -0.63
N VAL A 74 -2.04 4.74 -1.22
CA VAL A 74 -1.73 3.96 -2.42
C VAL A 74 -0.91 2.75 -2.00
N ARG A 75 -1.31 1.56 -2.45
CA ARG A 75 -0.57 0.33 -2.21
C ARG A 75 0.85 0.49 -2.73
N ALA A 76 1.83 0.26 -1.87
CA ALA A 76 3.20 0.11 -2.27
C ALA A 76 3.30 -1.18 -3.09
N SER A 77 3.37 -1.04 -4.42
CA SER A 77 3.71 -2.17 -5.28
C SER A 77 5.10 -2.68 -4.88
N ALA A 78 5.30 -4.00 -4.89
CA ALA A 78 6.63 -4.59 -4.74
C ALA A 78 7.63 -3.97 -5.76
N THR A 79 7.15 -3.50 -6.91
CA THR A 79 7.92 -2.78 -7.93
C THR A 79 8.43 -1.40 -7.51
N SER A 80 7.77 -0.70 -6.57
CA SER A 80 8.24 0.63 -6.11
C SER A 80 9.29 0.56 -4.99
N ALA A 81 9.59 -0.65 -4.47
CA ALA A 81 10.80 -0.89 -3.69
C ALA A 81 12.00 -1.30 -4.57
N ILE A 82 11.83 -1.39 -5.90
CA ILE A 82 12.87 -1.71 -6.89
C ILE A 82 12.97 -0.62 -7.98
N SER A 83 12.57 0.61 -7.66
CA SER A 83 12.78 1.76 -8.55
C SER A 83 13.38 2.96 -7.80
N ASP A 84 14.23 2.64 -6.83
CA ASP A 84 15.43 3.41 -6.52
C ASP A 84 16.67 2.58 -6.92
N ASP A 85 16.55 1.85 -8.04
CA ASP A 85 17.69 1.25 -8.73
C ASP A 85 17.73 1.85 -10.14
N PRO A 86 18.63 2.81 -10.43
CA PRO A 86 18.79 3.36 -11.77
C PRO A 86 19.35 2.35 -12.79
N LEU A 87 19.55 1.07 -12.42
CA LEU A 87 20.19 0.05 -13.25
C LEU A 87 19.20 -0.83 -14.04
N ALA A 88 17.90 -0.79 -13.74
CA ALA A 88 16.90 -1.53 -14.51
C ALA A 88 16.56 -0.90 -15.89
N SER A 89 17.17 0.23 -16.25
CA SER A 89 17.04 0.90 -17.57
C SER A 89 18.13 0.52 -18.58
N MET A 90 18.49 -0.76 -18.66
CA MET A 90 19.40 -1.27 -19.70
C MET A 90 18.81 -2.47 -20.46
N SER A 91 17.53 -2.39 -20.84
CA SER A 91 16.92 -3.30 -21.83
C SER A 91 16.83 -2.65 -23.22
N TRP A 92 17.89 -1.93 -23.63
CA TRP A 92 18.12 -1.51 -25.02
C TRP A 92 19.63 -1.42 -25.28
N LEU A 93 20.28 -2.57 -25.43
CA LEU A 93 21.49 -2.65 -26.26
C LEU A 93 21.16 -3.55 -27.45
N PRO A 94 21.36 -3.09 -28.71
CA PRO A 94 21.10 -3.91 -29.87
C PRO A 94 22.11 -5.07 -29.95
N ALA A 95 21.68 -6.19 -30.55
CA ALA A 95 22.42 -7.46 -30.68
C ALA A 95 23.73 -7.40 -31.50
N ALA A 96 24.29 -6.22 -31.78
CA ALA A 96 25.40 -6.01 -32.71
C ALA A 96 26.78 -5.87 -32.04
N LEU A 97 26.90 -6.05 -30.73
CA LEU A 97 28.21 -6.14 -30.05
C LEU A 97 28.49 -7.57 -29.54
N ARG A 98 28.15 -8.57 -30.36
CA ARG A 98 28.94 -9.80 -30.44
C ARG A 98 30.09 -9.51 -31.42
N ARG A 99 31.31 -9.32 -30.91
CA ARG A 99 32.52 -9.55 -31.72
C ARG A 99 33.41 -10.53 -30.99
N GLU A 100 33.70 -11.58 -31.76
CA GLU A 100 34.77 -12.60 -31.69
C GLU A 100 35.15 -13.23 -30.36
#